data_AF-A0A067N4P5-F1
#
_entry.id   AF-A0A067N4P5-F1
#
_cell.length_a   1.000
_cell.length_b   1.000
_cell.length_c   1.000
_cell.angle_alpha   90.00
_cell.angle_beta   90.00
_cell.angle_gamma   90.00
#
_symmetry.space_group_name_H-M   'P 1'
#
loop_
_entity.id
_entity.type
_entity.pdbx_description
1 polymer ?
#
loop_
_entity_poly.entity_id
_entity_poly.type
_entity_poly.pdbx_seq_one_letter_code
_entity_poly.pdbx_strand_id
1 'polypeptide(L)' 'DRALLDDIPGWLSSLRLRQYVRLFEGMRWEDMVRLDERGLEGLGVRAAKAKRKLQWVFE' A
#
# COMPACT_ATOMS: atom_id res chain seq x y z
N ASP A 1 14.68 -1.30 -9.73
CA ASP A 1 15.05 -1.60 -8.32
C ASP A 1 13.95 -2.28 -7.54
N ARG A 2 14.04 -3.60 -7.36
CA ARG A 2 13.15 -4.35 -6.44
C ARG A 2 13.51 -4.11 -4.96
N ALA A 3 14.68 -3.54 -4.67
CA ALA A 3 15.15 -3.26 -3.32
C ALA A 3 14.34 -2.16 -2.60
N LEU A 4 13.73 -1.23 -3.35
CA LEU A 4 12.87 -0.18 -2.79
C LEU A 4 11.51 -0.71 -2.27
N LEU A 5 11.11 -1.92 -2.68
CA LEU A 5 9.84 -2.53 -2.31
C LEU A 5 9.93 -3.39 -1.03
N ASP A 6 11.16 -3.72 -0.59
CA ASP A 6 11.37 -4.32 0.74
C ASP A 6 11.07 -3.30 1.85
N ASP A 7 11.35 -2.02 1.60
CA ASP A 7 11.06 -0.92 2.52
C ASP A 7 9.66 -0.31 2.26
N ILE A 8 8.62 -1.09 2.56
CA ILE A 8 7.22 -0.64 2.52
C ILE A 8 7.01 0.66 3.32
N PRO A 9 7.61 0.85 4.52
CA PRO A 9 7.52 2.11 5.26
C PRO A 9 8.06 3.32 4.49
N GLY A 10 9.23 3.19 3.86
CA GLY A 10 9.86 4.23 3.05
C GLY A 10 9.08 4.56 1.78
N TRP A 11 8.58 3.53 1.09
CA TRP A 11 7.75 3.69 -0.09
C TRP A 11 6.41 4.38 0.22
N LEU A 12 5.68 3.92 1.23
CA LEU A 12 4.43 4.57 1.69
C LEU A 12 4.69 5.99 2.18
N SER A 13 5.84 6.26 2.81
CA SER A 13 6.23 7.60 3.21
C SER A 13 6.38 8.55 2.00
N SER A 14 7.00 8.09 0.91
CA SER A 14 7.13 8.87 -0.33
C SER A 14 5.77 9.20 -0.95
N LEU A 15 4.78 8.31 -0.79
CA LEU A 15 3.41 8.52 -1.27
C LEU A 15 2.54 9.38 -0.34
N ARG A 16 3.07 9.83 0.82
CA ARG A 16 2.32 10.46 1.92
C ARG A 16 1.20 9.56 2.48
N LEU A 17 1.49 8.27 2.52
CA LEU A 17 0.63 7.19 3.02
C LEU A 17 1.25 6.50 4.25
N ARG A 18 2.20 7.17 4.93
CA ARG A 18 2.90 6.63 6.12
C ARG A 18 1.93 6.18 7.22
N GLN A 19 0.76 6.80 7.33
CA GLN A 19 -0.30 6.42 8.27
C GLN A 19 -0.84 5.00 8.04
N TYR A 20 -0.73 4.48 6.81
CA TYR A 20 -1.19 3.15 6.47
C TYR A 20 -0.11 2.07 6.66
N VAL A 21 1.13 2.45 6.99
CA VAL A 21 2.24 1.50 7.22
C VAL A 21 1.87 0.42 8.23
N ARG A 22 1.17 0.80 9.30
CA ARG A 22 0.69 -0.16 10.31
C ARG A 22 -0.39 -1.13 9.81
N LEU A 23 -1.14 -0.78 8.76
CA LEU A 23 -2.14 -1.68 8.16
C LEU A 23 -1.49 -2.74 7.27
N PHE A 24 -0.27 -2.47 6.81
CA PHE A 24 0.50 -3.35 5.95
C PHE A 24 1.71 -3.97 6.67
N GLU A 25 1.80 -3.78 7.99
CA GLU A 25 2.84 -4.37 8.81
C GLU A 25 2.72 -5.90 8.77
N GLY A 26 3.79 -6.58 8.34
CA GLY A 26 3.79 -8.03 8.16
C GLY A 26 3.25 -8.54 6.82
N MET A 27 2.83 -7.65 5.92
CA MET A 27 2.41 -7.99 4.56
C MET A 27 3.55 -7.76 3.57
N ARG A 28 3.69 -8.65 2.58
CA ARG A 28 4.66 -8.46 1.51
C ARG A 28 4.10 -7.51 0.46
N TRP A 29 4.97 -6.72 -0.17
CA TRP A 29 4.58 -5.81 -1.25
C TRP A 29 3.96 -6.57 -2.44
N GLU A 30 4.39 -7.81 -2.66
CA GLU A 30 3.85 -8.72 -3.68
C GLU A 30 2.36 -9.03 -3.45
N ASP A 31 1.97 -9.20 -2.19
CA ASP A 31 0.57 -9.38 -1.81
C ASP A 31 -0.19 -8.06 -1.92
N MET A 32 0.46 -6.93 -1.62
CA MET A 32 -0.16 -5.61 -1.76
C MET A 32 -0.46 -5.22 -3.21
N VAL A 33 0.43 -5.58 -4.15
CA VAL A 33 0.20 -5.46 -5.61
C VAL A 33 -1.04 -6.24 -6.05
N ARG A 34 -1.32 -7.37 -5.39
CA ARG A 34 -2.48 -8.22 -5.70
C ARG A 34 -3.78 -7.75 -5.04
N LEU A 35 -3.74 -6.69 -4.22
CA LEU A 35 -4.94 -6.17 -3.54
C LEU A 35 -5.74 -5.23 -4.45
N ASP A 36 -6.99 -5.61 -4.68
CA ASP A 36 -8.01 -4.72 -5.25
C ASP A 36 -8.56 -3.71 -4.23
N GLU A 37 -9.37 -2.75 -4.69
CA GLU A 37 -10.02 -1.74 -3.84
C GLU A 37 -10.76 -2.35 -2.64
N ARG A 38 -11.36 -3.54 -2.83
CA ARG A 38 -12.06 -4.28 -1.77
C ARG A 38 -11.10 -4.85 -0.72
N GLY A 39 -9.93 -5.34 -1.14
CA GLY A 39 -8.89 -5.81 -0.24
C GLY A 39 -8.31 -4.67 0.59
N LEU A 40 -8.04 -3.53 -0.05
CA LEU A 40 -7.61 -2.30 0.63
C LEU A 40 -8.64 -1.80 1.65
N GLU A 41 -9.93 -1.87 1.32
CA GLU A 41 -11.01 -1.51 2.24
C GLU A 41 -11.09 -2.45 3.45
N GLY A 42 -10.91 -3.75 3.24
CA GLY A 42 -10.86 -4.77 4.30
C GLY A 42 -9.71 -4.56 5.30
N LEU A 43 -8.59 -4.02 4.83
CA LEU A 43 -7.45 -3.65 5.68
C LEU A 43 -7.67 -2.35 6.47
N GLY A 44 -8.71 -1.58 6.15
CA GLY A 44 -9.03 -0.31 6.81
C GLY A 44 -8.71 0.94 5.98
N VAL A 45 -8.27 0.79 4.72
CA VAL A 45 -8.10 1.92 3.79
C VAL A 45 -9.46 2.32 3.23
N ARG A 46 -10.22 3.10 3.99
CA ARG A 46 -11.57 3.57 3.60
C ARG A 46 -11.54 4.77 2.64
N ALA A 47 -10.43 5.49 2.58
CA ALA A 47 -10.31 6.70 1.76
C ALA A 47 -10.21 6.33 0.26
N ALA A 48 -11.24 6.65 -0.52
CA ALA A 48 -11.27 6.37 -1.97
C ALA A 48 -10.05 6.94 -2.72
N LYS A 49 -9.55 8.11 -2.32
CA LYS A 49 -8.35 8.72 -2.90
C LYS A 49 -7.08 7.90 -2.60
N ALA A 50 -6.98 7.32 -1.41
CA ALA A 50 -5.86 6.47 -1.03
C ALA A 50 -5.93 5.12 -1.76
N LYS A 51 -7.13 4.52 -1.89
CA LYS A 51 -7.35 3.29 -2.66
C LYS A 51 -6.88 3.43 -4.11
N ARG A 52 -7.34 4.47 -4.81
CA ARG A 52 -6.92 4.76 -6.20
C ARG A 52 -5.42 5.03 -6.29
N LYS A 53 -4.85 5.76 -5.32
CA LYS A 53 -3.41 6.05 -5.32
C LYS A 53 -2.56 4.81 -5.10
N LEU A 54 -2.99 3.88 -4.25
CA LEU A 54 -2.30 2.61 -4.03
C LEU A 54 -2.38 1.73 -5.28
N GLN A 55 -3.57 1.59 -5.88
CA GLN A 55 -3.72 0.84 -7.13
C GLN A 55 -2.84 1.38 -8.26
N TRP A 56 -2.75 2.69 -8.42
CA TRP A 56 -1.98 3.30 -9.50
C TRP A 56 -0.46 3.17 -9.34
N VAL A 57 0.05 2.88 -8.13
CA VAL A 57 1.50 2.68 -7.90
C VAL A 57 1.87 1.20 -8.03
N PHE A 58 0.87 0.31 -8.05
CA PHE A 58 1.07 -1.13 -8.25
C PHE A 58 0.88 -1.58 -9.70
N GLU A 59 0.39 -0.70 -10.59
CA GLU A 59 0.48 -0.81 -12.06
C GLU A 59 1.86 -0.34 -12.55
#